data_AF-A0A965C4E1-F1
#
_entry.id   AF-A0A965C4E1-F1
#
_cell.length_a   1.000
_cell.length_b   1.000
_cell.length_c   1.000
_cell.angle_alpha   90.00
_cell.angle_beta   90.00
_cell.angle_gamma   90.00
#
_symmetry.space_group_name_H-M   'P 1'
#
loop_
_entity.id
_entity.type
_entity.pdbx_description
1 polymer ?
#
loop_
_entity_poly.entity_id
_entity_poly.type
_entity_poly.pdbx_seq_one_letter_code
_entity_poly.pdbx_strand_id
1 'polypeptide(L)'
;MGAALISPMLFAATAAPATTEADTKPEAAGKAQAAQSAKSAAAKQGKDAKTLKDEDSRSSKELAVVYQRLSEQAEKATACIFDPKCLSSDRKVLLLMVQRREVLERLAARAQQGDLEAGYWRGTIAMDLGARKEAMLITAVGAEEFRTAARFLQSPADKGMPDACDRIAEILANGYGMFADIKRAAEYYRCAGLGFLKEGRKDEVAQVIGKMRGFLPPNHMYIVELYAKLITREPSYPWRIPTETAALLEKSAGWGKVPGPGDALPKSYSGKTQ
;
A
#
# COMPACT_ATOMS: atom_id res chain seq x y z
N MET A 1 32.71 66.42 -11.73
CA MET A 1 31.29 66.09 -11.89
C MET A 1 31.11 64.67 -11.36
N GLY A 2 30.47 64.33 -10.26
CA GLY A 2 29.89 65.01 -9.11
C GLY A 2 29.61 63.87 -8.12
N ALA A 3 30.06 64.01 -6.87
CA ALA A 3 29.91 63.03 -5.80
C ALA A 3 28.72 63.39 -4.89
N ALA A 4 27.98 62.38 -4.42
CA ALA A 4 27.11 62.39 -3.23
C ALA A 4 26.72 60.91 -2.98
N LEU A 5 27.20 60.16 -1.98
CA LEU A 5 27.03 60.28 -0.53
C LEU A 5 25.60 60.65 -0.13
N ILE A 6 24.87 59.71 0.49
CA ILE A 6 24.12 59.85 1.75
C ILE A 6 23.69 58.46 2.25
N SER A 7 23.91 58.27 3.56
CA SER A 7 23.67 57.09 4.41
C SER A 7 22.18 56.89 4.80
N PRO A 8 21.83 55.75 5.43
CA PRO A 8 20.47 55.37 5.77
C PRO A 8 19.97 56.02 7.08
N MET A 9 18.70 56.43 7.14
CA MET A 9 18.08 56.87 8.39
C MET A 9 17.43 55.72 9.14
N LEU A 10 17.98 55.45 10.33
CA LEU A 10 17.30 54.87 11.48
C LEU A 10 16.02 55.66 11.78
N PHE A 11 14.95 54.97 12.19
CA PHE A 11 14.00 55.52 13.14
C PHE A 11 13.80 54.56 14.31
N ALA A 12 14.09 55.09 15.49
CA ALA A 12 14.02 54.42 16.79
C ALA A 12 12.59 54.40 17.33
N ALA A 13 12.35 53.44 18.21
CA ALA A 13 11.18 53.30 19.06
C ALA A 13 11.05 54.44 20.08
N THR A 14 9.82 54.81 20.42
CA THR A 14 9.46 55.44 21.70
C THR A 14 8.09 54.94 22.17
N ALA A 15 8.01 54.64 23.47
CA ALA A 15 6.87 54.05 24.17
C ALA A 15 6.07 55.08 25.01
N ALA A 16 4.77 54.78 25.18
CA ALA A 16 3.87 55.08 26.33
C ALA A 16 3.44 56.55 26.59
N PRO A 17 2.43 56.87 27.48
CA PRO A 17 1.49 56.02 28.26
C PRO A 17 0.00 56.52 28.34
N ALA A 18 -0.82 55.80 29.14
CA ALA A 18 -1.92 56.24 30.03
C ALA A 18 -3.33 56.53 29.46
N THR A 19 -4.31 55.65 29.69
CA THR A 19 -5.35 55.61 30.77
C THR A 19 -6.64 56.38 30.44
N THR A 20 -7.76 55.65 30.37
CA THR A 20 -9.06 56.11 30.91
C THR A 20 -9.81 54.92 31.49
N GLU A 21 -10.06 54.98 32.79
CA GLU A 21 -11.05 54.18 33.52
C GLU A 21 -12.47 54.64 33.15
N ALA A 22 -13.40 53.70 33.06
CA ALA A 22 -14.81 53.94 33.33
C ALA A 22 -15.42 52.64 33.86
N ASP A 23 -15.65 52.62 35.17
CA ASP A 23 -16.35 51.60 35.92
C ASP A 23 -17.83 51.49 35.52
N THR A 24 -18.34 50.27 35.33
CA THR A 24 -19.61 49.81 35.95
C THR A 24 -19.58 48.29 36.18
N LYS A 25 -20.10 47.90 37.34
CA LYS A 25 -20.01 46.61 38.04
C LYS A 25 -21.15 45.64 37.62
N PRO A 26 -21.30 44.42 38.18
CA PRO A 26 -20.83 43.15 37.63
C PRO A 26 -21.97 42.20 37.22
N GLU A 27 -21.93 41.60 36.02
CA GLU A 27 -22.75 40.42 35.72
C GLU A 27 -21.99 39.13 36.01
N ALA A 28 -22.28 38.56 37.18
CA ALA A 28 -21.89 37.22 37.58
C ALA A 28 -22.67 36.16 36.80
N ALA A 29 -22.34 35.95 35.52
CA ALA A 29 -22.86 34.82 34.73
C ALA A 29 -21.87 34.22 33.72
N GLY A 30 -20.64 34.74 33.60
CA GLY A 30 -19.68 34.32 32.56
C GLY A 30 -18.60 33.31 32.96
N LYS A 31 -18.42 32.99 34.25
CA LYS A 31 -17.25 32.20 34.71
C LYS A 31 -17.44 30.68 34.68
N ALA A 32 -18.67 30.18 34.54
CA ALA A 32 -18.92 28.73 34.45
C ALA A 32 -18.76 28.19 33.02
N GLN A 33 -19.12 28.98 32.00
CA GLN A 33 -19.07 28.55 30.59
C GLN A 33 -17.65 28.59 30.00
N ALA A 34 -16.78 29.52 30.42
CA ALA A 34 -15.37 29.56 30.02
C ALA A 34 -14.54 28.41 30.63
N ALA A 35 -14.88 27.98 31.86
CA ALA A 35 -14.23 26.85 32.51
C ALA A 35 -14.70 25.49 31.94
N GLN A 36 -15.96 25.39 31.50
CA GLN A 36 -16.49 24.20 30.84
C GLN A 36 -16.05 24.08 29.37
N SER A 37 -15.87 25.20 28.65
CA SER A 37 -15.30 25.19 27.28
C SER A 37 -13.81 24.87 27.27
N ALA A 38 -13.03 25.35 28.25
CA ALA A 38 -11.62 25.00 28.42
C ALA A 38 -11.43 23.54 28.87
N LYS A 39 -12.28 23.02 29.77
CA LYS A 39 -12.24 21.60 30.19
C LYS A 39 -12.68 20.64 29.08
N SER A 40 -13.65 21.02 28.24
CA SER A 40 -14.08 20.18 27.10
C SER A 40 -13.11 20.24 25.91
N ALA A 41 -12.42 21.36 25.70
CA ALA A 41 -11.31 21.46 24.74
C ALA A 41 -10.07 20.66 25.19
N ALA A 42 -9.72 20.72 26.48
CA ALA A 42 -8.63 19.91 27.06
C ALA A 42 -8.98 18.41 27.13
N ALA A 43 -10.25 18.05 27.37
CA ALA A 43 -10.72 16.67 27.33
C ALA A 43 -10.84 16.10 25.90
N LYS A 44 -11.11 16.95 24.89
CA LYS A 44 -11.00 16.57 23.47
C LYS A 44 -9.55 16.44 23.06
N GLN A 45 -8.67 17.40 23.35
CA GLN A 45 -7.23 17.31 23.08
C GLN A 45 -6.56 16.12 23.79
N GLY A 46 -6.98 15.80 25.03
CA GLY A 46 -6.50 14.63 25.77
C GLY A 46 -7.06 13.29 25.28
N LYS A 47 -8.25 13.28 24.66
CA LYS A 47 -8.78 12.10 23.95
C LYS A 47 -8.10 11.95 22.60
N ASP A 48 -8.01 13.02 21.81
CA ASP A 48 -7.39 13.06 20.49
C ASP A 48 -5.92 12.63 20.58
N ALA A 49 -5.15 13.14 21.55
CA ALA A 49 -3.75 12.72 21.80
C ALA A 49 -3.61 11.27 22.29
N LYS A 50 -4.64 10.70 22.93
CA LYS A 50 -4.66 9.30 23.35
C LYS A 50 -5.01 8.38 22.18
N THR A 51 -5.99 8.76 21.35
CA THR A 51 -6.27 8.08 20.08
C THR A 51 -5.08 8.11 19.14
N LEU A 52 -4.37 9.24 18.98
CA LEU A 52 -3.18 9.35 18.12
C LEU A 52 -2.04 8.43 18.57
N LYS A 53 -1.77 8.34 19.88
CA LYS A 53 -0.76 7.42 20.44
C LYS A 53 -1.14 5.95 20.33
N ASP A 54 -2.43 5.63 20.41
CA ASP A 54 -2.96 4.28 20.17
C ASP A 54 -2.96 3.91 18.66
N GLU A 55 -2.75 4.87 17.75
CA GLU A 55 -2.59 4.60 16.31
C GLU A 55 -1.15 4.25 15.93
N ASP A 56 -0.15 4.68 16.70
CA ASP A 56 1.28 4.42 16.42
C ASP A 56 1.65 2.93 16.61
N SER A 57 0.88 2.19 17.40
CA SER A 57 1.04 0.73 17.58
C SER A 57 0.40 -0.11 16.47
N ARG A 58 -0.34 0.51 15.54
CA ARG A 58 -1.07 -0.22 14.49
C ARG A 58 -0.12 -0.77 13.44
N SER A 59 -0.43 -1.94 12.89
CA SER A 59 0.34 -2.51 11.78
C SER A 59 0.28 -1.63 10.53
N SER A 60 1.26 -1.75 9.64
CA SER A 60 1.31 -0.94 8.41
C SER A 60 0.11 -1.22 7.49
N LYS A 61 -0.43 -2.44 7.52
CA LYS A 61 -1.71 -2.81 6.91
C LYS A 61 -2.91 -2.12 7.53
N GLU A 62 -3.00 -2.05 8.86
CA GLU A 62 -4.09 -1.35 9.53
C GLU A 62 -4.12 0.13 9.18
N LEU A 63 -2.96 0.77 9.05
CA LEU A 63 -2.87 2.16 8.57
C LEU A 63 -3.43 2.30 7.15
N ALA A 64 -3.17 1.35 6.26
CA ALA A 64 -3.75 1.35 4.92
C ALA A 64 -5.29 1.22 4.94
N VAL A 65 -5.84 0.39 5.83
CA VAL A 65 -7.30 0.27 6.02
C VAL A 65 -7.91 1.55 6.58
N VAL A 66 -7.22 2.20 7.52
CA VAL A 66 -7.64 3.52 8.03
C VAL A 66 -7.66 4.55 6.90
N TYR A 67 -6.63 4.57 6.05
CA TYR A 67 -6.59 5.44 4.88
C TYR A 67 -7.77 5.23 3.94
N GLN A 68 -8.12 3.97 3.63
CA GLN A 68 -9.27 3.64 2.78
C GLN A 68 -10.58 4.15 3.39
N ARG A 69 -10.80 3.87 4.68
CA ARG A 69 -11.98 4.34 5.41
C ARG A 69 -12.10 5.86 5.41
N LEU A 70 -10.99 6.56 5.67
CA LEU A 70 -10.96 8.04 5.64
C LEU A 70 -11.23 8.57 4.23
N SER A 71 -10.73 7.90 3.20
CA SER A 71 -10.97 8.27 1.81
C SER A 71 -12.44 8.13 1.43
N GLU A 72 -13.10 7.02 1.80
CA GLU A 72 -14.53 6.83 1.58
C GLU A 72 -15.38 7.87 2.32
N GLN A 73 -15.01 8.21 3.56
CA GLN A 73 -15.69 9.24 4.33
C GLN A 73 -15.51 10.62 3.69
N ALA A 74 -14.31 10.91 3.17
CA ALA A 74 -14.02 12.16 2.48
C ALA A 74 -14.84 12.26 1.20
N GLU A 75 -14.91 11.20 0.39
CA GLU A 75 -15.68 11.16 -0.85
C GLU A 75 -17.19 11.32 -0.61
N LYS A 76 -17.73 10.66 0.42
CA LYS A 76 -19.13 10.85 0.86
C LYS A 76 -19.38 12.28 1.32
N ALA A 77 -18.45 12.86 2.09
CA ALA A 77 -18.58 14.21 2.60
C ALA A 77 -18.47 15.26 1.47
N THR A 78 -17.60 15.05 0.47
CA THR A 78 -17.53 15.92 -0.72
C THR A 78 -18.78 15.81 -1.57
N ALA A 79 -19.31 14.61 -1.78
CA ALA A 79 -20.57 14.42 -2.51
C ALA A 79 -21.73 15.14 -1.81
N CYS A 80 -21.72 15.14 -0.46
CA CYS A 80 -22.69 15.84 0.36
C CYS A 80 -22.71 17.34 0.12
N ILE A 81 -21.54 18.00 -0.05
CA ILE A 81 -21.47 19.46 -0.30
C ILE A 81 -22.26 19.87 -1.56
N PHE A 82 -22.33 18.99 -2.56
CA PHE A 82 -23.06 19.26 -3.80
C PHE A 82 -24.57 18.95 -3.70
N ASP A 83 -25.05 18.36 -2.60
CA ASP A 83 -26.48 18.12 -2.37
C ASP A 83 -27.10 19.26 -1.54
N PRO A 84 -28.12 19.97 -2.06
CA PRO A 84 -28.82 21.03 -1.33
C PRO A 84 -29.41 20.60 0.01
N LYS A 85 -29.67 19.30 0.22
CA LYS A 85 -30.24 18.74 1.46
C LYS A 85 -29.19 18.40 2.51
N CYS A 86 -27.91 18.42 2.15
CA CYS A 86 -26.86 18.06 3.07
C CYS A 86 -26.45 19.25 3.96
N LEU A 87 -26.55 19.05 5.29
CA LEU A 87 -26.10 20.02 6.29
C LEU A 87 -24.67 19.77 6.78
N SER A 88 -23.81 19.13 5.97
CA SER A 88 -22.43 18.86 6.39
C SER A 88 -21.56 20.10 6.17
N SER A 89 -20.75 20.46 7.17
CA SER A 89 -19.83 21.61 7.07
C SER A 89 -18.60 21.29 6.22
N ASP A 90 -18.16 22.22 5.36
CA ASP A 90 -16.91 22.13 4.58
C ASP A 90 -15.69 21.79 5.45
N ARG A 91 -15.70 22.26 6.70
CA ARG A 91 -14.67 21.94 7.71
C ARG A 91 -14.46 20.43 7.89
N LYS A 92 -15.52 19.62 7.81
CA LYS A 92 -15.43 18.16 7.98
C LYS A 92 -14.63 17.52 6.86
N VAL A 93 -14.82 17.98 5.62
CA VAL A 93 -14.06 17.51 4.45
C VAL A 93 -12.58 17.82 4.62
N LEU A 94 -12.26 19.07 4.99
CA LEU A 94 -10.86 19.48 5.19
C LEU A 94 -10.17 18.66 6.29
N LEU A 95 -10.85 18.39 7.40
CA LEU A 95 -10.31 17.56 8.48
C LEU A 95 -10.01 16.13 8.01
N LEU A 96 -10.91 15.51 7.24
CA LEU A 96 -10.70 14.17 6.69
C LEU A 96 -9.50 14.15 5.71
N MET A 97 -9.34 15.19 4.90
CA MET A 97 -8.18 15.32 4.00
C MET A 97 -6.86 15.44 4.77
N VAL A 98 -6.83 16.20 5.86
CA VAL A 98 -5.65 16.34 6.73
C VAL A 98 -5.32 15.00 7.40
N GLN A 99 -6.30 14.32 7.98
CA GLN A 99 -6.11 13.00 8.59
C GLN A 99 -5.59 11.97 7.58
N ARG A 100 -6.15 11.98 6.37
CA ARG A 100 -5.70 11.11 5.28
C ARG A 100 -4.23 11.37 4.91
N ARG A 101 -3.82 12.65 4.84
CA ARG A 101 -2.42 13.02 4.58
C ARG A 101 -1.50 12.55 5.70
N GLU A 102 -1.92 12.71 6.96
CA GLU A 102 -1.15 12.25 8.11
C GLU A 102 -0.85 10.75 8.05
N VAL A 103 -1.82 9.93 7.65
CA VAL A 103 -1.61 8.48 7.46
C VAL A 103 -0.54 8.20 6.39
N LEU A 104 -0.52 8.96 5.29
CA LEU A 104 0.49 8.81 4.24
C LEU A 104 1.89 9.19 4.72
N GLU A 105 2.01 10.27 5.50
CA GLU A 105 3.28 10.68 6.11
C GLU A 105 3.80 9.63 7.09
N ARG A 106 2.92 9.04 7.90
CA ARG A 106 3.28 7.94 8.82
C ARG A 106 3.77 6.71 8.07
N LEU A 107 3.08 6.30 6.99
CA LEU A 107 3.54 5.19 6.15
C LEU A 107 4.89 5.50 5.47
N ALA A 108 5.09 6.73 5.01
CA ALA A 108 6.36 7.15 4.43
C ALA A 108 7.50 7.12 5.44
N ALA A 109 7.27 7.60 6.67
CA ALA A 109 8.26 7.55 7.74
C ALA A 109 8.64 6.10 8.11
N ARG A 110 7.66 5.19 8.20
CA ARG A 110 7.94 3.76 8.45
C ARG A 110 8.70 3.09 7.31
N ALA A 111 8.37 3.43 6.06
CA ALA A 111 9.11 2.93 4.91
C ALA A 111 10.59 3.38 4.95
N GLN A 112 10.87 4.62 5.38
CA GLN A 112 12.23 5.12 5.58
C GLN A 112 12.96 4.41 6.73
N GLN A 113 12.24 3.95 7.74
CA GLN A 113 12.79 3.12 8.82
C GLN A 113 13.09 1.67 8.37
N GLY A 114 12.77 1.31 7.12
CA GLY A 114 13.07 0.00 6.53
C GLY A 114 11.90 -0.99 6.55
N ASP A 115 10.71 -0.57 6.98
CA ASP A 115 9.49 -1.38 6.91
C ASP A 115 9.05 -1.56 5.45
N LEU A 116 9.15 -2.80 4.97
CA LEU A 116 8.77 -3.18 3.61
C LEU A 116 7.28 -3.08 3.36
N GLU A 117 6.47 -3.43 4.36
CA GLU A 117 5.02 -3.43 4.24
C GLU A 117 4.51 -1.99 4.18
N ALA A 118 5.09 -1.08 4.98
CA ALA A 118 4.79 0.35 4.86
C ALA A 118 5.13 0.91 3.48
N GLY A 119 6.29 0.55 2.92
CA GLY A 119 6.67 0.92 1.56
C GLY A 119 5.68 0.41 0.51
N TYR A 120 5.26 -0.85 0.64
CA TYR A 120 4.26 -1.45 -0.24
C TYR A 120 2.92 -0.71 -0.19
N TRP A 121 2.37 -0.47 1.00
CA TRP A 121 1.08 0.20 1.13
C TRP A 121 1.16 1.66 0.69
N ARG A 122 2.24 2.38 1.03
CA ARG A 122 2.45 3.76 0.58
C ARG A 122 2.54 3.85 -0.94
N GLY A 123 3.22 2.89 -1.56
CA GLY A 123 3.36 2.80 -3.02
C GLY A 123 2.07 2.39 -3.72
N THR A 124 1.34 1.43 -3.17
CA THR A 124 0.02 1.01 -3.66
C THR A 124 -0.98 2.15 -3.64
N ILE A 125 -1.04 2.90 -2.54
CA ILE A 125 -1.95 4.05 -2.43
C ILE A 125 -1.58 5.13 -3.46
N ALA A 126 -0.29 5.38 -3.69
CA ALA A 126 0.15 6.33 -4.73
C ALA A 126 -0.25 5.85 -6.12
N MET A 127 -0.15 4.55 -6.40
CA MET A 127 -0.61 3.96 -7.66
C MET A 127 -2.11 4.19 -7.86
N ASP A 128 -2.92 3.94 -6.83
CA ASP A 128 -4.36 4.17 -6.87
C ASP A 128 -4.70 5.65 -7.06
N LEU A 129 -3.97 6.55 -6.39
CA LEU A 129 -4.12 8.01 -6.54
C LEU A 129 -3.81 8.46 -7.97
N GLY A 130 -2.72 7.96 -8.56
CA GLY A 130 -2.34 8.27 -9.94
C GLY A 130 -3.34 7.73 -10.97
N ALA A 131 -3.98 6.59 -10.67
CA ALA A 131 -5.00 5.96 -11.52
C ALA A 131 -6.39 6.62 -11.43
N ARG A 132 -6.62 7.54 -10.47
CA ARG A 132 -7.91 8.26 -10.38
C ARG A 132 -8.12 9.08 -11.65
N LYS A 133 -9.35 9.08 -12.16
CA LYS A 133 -9.73 9.82 -13.38
C LYS A 133 -9.33 11.30 -13.32
N GLU A 134 -9.52 11.94 -12.16
CA GLU A 134 -9.15 13.33 -11.90
C GLU A 134 -7.64 13.56 -12.01
N ALA A 135 -6.84 12.65 -11.46
CA ALA A 135 -5.38 12.71 -11.52
C ALA A 135 -4.86 12.37 -12.92
N MET A 136 -5.53 11.47 -13.64
CA MET A 136 -5.18 11.13 -15.03
C MET A 136 -5.50 12.29 -16.01
N LEU A 137 -6.59 13.03 -15.76
CA LEU A 137 -6.94 14.25 -16.51
C LEU A 137 -5.84 15.31 -16.35
N ILE A 138 -5.27 15.43 -15.15
CA ILE A 138 -4.14 16.31 -14.88
C ILE A 138 -2.85 15.49 -15.02
N THR A 139 -2.42 15.22 -16.25
CA THR A 139 -1.31 14.31 -16.59
C THR A 139 -0.06 14.48 -15.72
N ALA A 140 0.27 15.69 -15.30
CA ALA A 140 1.39 15.98 -14.40
C ALA A 140 1.20 15.39 -12.98
N VAL A 141 0.01 15.52 -12.39
CA VAL A 141 -0.31 15.03 -11.05
C VAL A 141 -0.35 13.50 -11.03
N GLY A 142 -1.04 12.90 -12.00
CA GLY A 142 -1.04 11.44 -12.15
C GLY A 142 0.39 10.89 -12.32
N ALA A 143 1.18 11.51 -13.19
CA ALA A 143 2.58 11.12 -13.40
C ALA A 143 3.44 11.22 -12.14
N GLU A 144 3.25 12.25 -11.31
CA GLU A 144 3.97 12.41 -10.05
C GLU A 144 3.60 11.33 -9.03
N GLU A 145 2.33 10.97 -8.94
CA GLU A 145 1.87 9.89 -8.06
C GLU A 145 2.43 8.53 -8.51
N PHE A 146 2.49 8.25 -9.82
CA PHE A 146 3.12 7.02 -10.31
C PHE A 146 4.63 6.96 -10.06
N ARG A 147 5.35 8.09 -10.16
CA ARG A 147 6.76 8.16 -9.76
C ARG A 147 6.92 7.90 -8.27
N THR A 148 6.01 8.44 -7.46
CA THR A 148 5.99 8.21 -6.02
C THR A 148 5.74 6.74 -5.71
N ALA A 149 4.78 6.11 -6.39
CA ALA A 149 4.50 4.69 -6.29
C ALA A 149 5.74 3.85 -6.59
N ALA A 150 6.41 4.11 -7.72
CA ALA A 150 7.63 3.39 -8.09
C ALA A 150 8.74 3.52 -7.05
N ARG A 151 8.97 4.72 -6.49
CA ARG A 151 10.00 4.93 -5.46
C ARG A 151 9.75 4.10 -4.20
N PHE A 152 8.51 4.06 -3.72
CA PHE A 152 8.19 3.29 -2.51
C PHE A 152 8.08 1.78 -2.77
N LEU A 153 7.75 1.35 -4.00
CA LEU A 153 7.67 -0.06 -4.40
C LEU A 153 9.02 -0.69 -4.75
N GLN A 154 10.04 0.10 -5.11
CA GLN A 154 11.38 -0.40 -5.44
C GLN A 154 11.99 -1.22 -4.29
N SER A 155 12.06 -0.65 -3.09
CA SER A 155 12.62 -1.33 -1.90
C SER A 155 11.96 -2.70 -1.61
N PRO A 156 10.62 -2.83 -1.50
CA PRO A 156 9.99 -4.12 -1.28
C PRO A 156 10.12 -5.08 -2.47
N ALA A 157 10.12 -4.58 -3.72
CA ALA A 157 10.34 -5.42 -4.89
C ALA A 157 11.77 -6.00 -4.90
N ASP A 158 12.78 -5.19 -4.57
CA ASP A 158 14.18 -5.62 -4.51
C ASP A 158 14.43 -6.64 -3.39
N LYS A 159 13.64 -6.60 -2.31
CA LYS A 159 13.65 -7.63 -1.26
C LYS A 159 12.79 -8.86 -1.59
N GLY A 160 12.23 -8.92 -2.81
CA GLY A 160 11.53 -10.10 -3.33
C GLY A 160 10.07 -10.22 -2.92
N MET A 161 9.42 -9.13 -2.51
CA MET A 161 8.00 -9.15 -2.19
C MET A 161 7.17 -9.24 -3.49
N PRO A 162 6.42 -10.33 -3.72
CA PRO A 162 5.84 -10.59 -5.04
C PRO A 162 4.76 -9.57 -5.43
N ASP A 163 3.96 -9.10 -4.47
CA ASP A 163 2.95 -8.08 -4.72
C ASP A 163 3.58 -6.73 -5.11
N ALA A 164 4.77 -6.38 -4.59
CA ALA A 164 5.49 -5.18 -5.01
C ALA A 164 6.09 -5.34 -6.41
N CYS A 165 6.64 -6.53 -6.71
CA CYS A 165 7.15 -6.88 -8.02
C CYS A 165 6.05 -6.78 -9.11
N ASP A 166 4.81 -7.22 -8.84
CA ASP A 166 3.70 -7.10 -9.80
C ASP A 166 3.33 -5.62 -10.06
N ARG A 167 3.21 -4.81 -9.00
CA ARG A 167 2.84 -3.39 -9.12
C ARG A 167 3.89 -2.55 -9.83
N ILE A 168 5.17 -2.74 -9.51
CA ILE A 168 6.24 -2.00 -10.19
C ILE A 168 6.37 -2.41 -11.67
N ALA A 169 6.16 -3.69 -11.97
CA ALA A 169 6.14 -4.18 -13.35
C ALA A 169 5.03 -3.52 -14.16
N GLU A 170 3.85 -3.31 -13.57
CA GLU A 170 2.73 -2.62 -14.22
C GLU A 170 3.02 -1.14 -14.52
N ILE A 171 3.68 -0.44 -13.59
CA ILE A 171 4.13 0.94 -13.82
C ILE A 171 5.12 1.00 -14.99
N LEU A 172 6.06 0.05 -15.06
CA LEU A 172 7.10 0.00 -16.10
C LEU A 172 6.55 -0.45 -17.46
N ALA A 173 5.60 -1.40 -17.49
CA ALA A 173 5.01 -1.90 -18.72
C ALA A 173 4.16 -0.83 -19.41
N ASN A 174 3.39 -0.07 -18.63
CA ASN A 174 2.51 0.98 -19.15
C ASN A 174 3.22 2.34 -19.31
N GLY A 175 4.39 2.52 -18.70
CA GLY A 175 5.08 3.82 -18.70
C GLY A 175 4.34 4.88 -17.89
N TYR A 176 3.76 4.50 -16.75
CA TYR A 176 3.02 5.45 -15.93
C TYR A 176 3.97 6.43 -15.22
N GLY A 177 3.92 7.70 -15.63
CA GLY A 177 4.73 8.78 -15.06
C GLY A 177 6.24 8.71 -15.36
N MET A 178 6.68 7.71 -16.14
CA MET A 178 8.05 7.47 -16.57
C MET A 178 8.09 6.78 -17.94
N PHE A 179 9.26 6.70 -18.56
CA PHE A 179 9.39 5.96 -19.82
C PHE A 179 9.14 4.47 -19.60
N ALA A 180 8.36 3.88 -20.50
CA ALA A 180 8.07 2.45 -20.46
C ALA A 180 9.38 1.65 -20.65
N ASP A 181 9.60 0.66 -19.80
CA ASP A 181 10.72 -0.27 -19.88
C ASP A 181 10.19 -1.69 -19.85
N ILE A 182 9.90 -2.20 -21.04
CA ILE A 182 9.35 -3.54 -21.26
C ILE A 182 10.29 -4.64 -20.74
N LYS A 183 11.61 -4.43 -20.83
CA LYS A 183 12.59 -5.44 -20.41
C LYS A 183 12.58 -5.57 -18.90
N ARG A 184 12.69 -4.45 -18.18
CA ARG A 184 12.62 -4.45 -16.71
C ARG A 184 11.24 -4.87 -16.22
N ALA A 185 10.16 -4.47 -16.90
CA ALA A 185 8.81 -4.93 -16.57
C ALA A 185 8.71 -6.46 -16.61
N ALA A 186 9.28 -7.10 -17.65
CA ALA A 186 9.28 -8.56 -17.77
C ALA A 186 10.08 -9.25 -16.64
N GLU A 187 11.18 -8.65 -16.20
CA GLU A 187 11.99 -9.15 -15.07
C GLU A 187 11.21 -9.04 -13.75
N TYR A 188 10.54 -7.92 -13.49
CA TYR A 188 9.73 -7.76 -12.28
C TYR A 188 8.49 -8.66 -12.30
N TYR A 189 7.83 -8.86 -13.45
CA TYR A 189 6.76 -9.86 -13.54
C TYR A 189 7.27 -11.28 -13.30
N ARG A 190 8.49 -11.61 -13.76
CA ARG A 190 9.12 -12.89 -13.42
C ARG A 190 9.36 -13.02 -11.92
N CYS A 191 9.84 -11.97 -11.25
CA CYS A 191 9.96 -11.92 -9.79
C CYS A 191 8.61 -12.22 -9.12
N ALA A 192 7.55 -11.50 -9.52
CA ALA A 192 6.22 -11.66 -8.96
C ALA A 192 5.69 -13.09 -9.14
N GLY A 193 5.72 -13.62 -10.36
CA GLY A 193 5.25 -14.97 -10.66
C GLY A 193 6.02 -16.04 -9.89
N LEU A 194 7.35 -15.93 -9.77
CA LEU A 194 8.13 -16.86 -8.97
C LEU A 194 7.83 -16.76 -7.47
N GLY A 195 7.58 -15.56 -6.95
CA GLY A 195 7.20 -15.37 -5.55
C GLY A 195 5.80 -15.90 -5.25
N PHE A 196 4.81 -15.62 -6.09
CA PHE A 196 3.46 -16.18 -5.98
C PHE A 196 3.46 -17.72 -6.04
N LEU A 197 4.29 -18.32 -6.90
CA LEU A 197 4.47 -19.77 -6.93
C LEU A 197 5.03 -20.33 -5.61
N LYS A 198 5.99 -19.65 -4.98
CA LYS A 198 6.54 -20.06 -3.68
C LYS A 198 5.49 -20.01 -2.56
N GLU A 199 4.58 -19.04 -2.64
CA GLU A 199 3.49 -18.87 -1.67
C GLU A 199 2.26 -19.76 -2.00
N GLY A 200 2.27 -20.46 -3.13
CA GLY A 200 1.16 -21.30 -3.58
C GLY A 200 -0.01 -20.55 -4.22
N ARG A 201 0.12 -19.24 -4.48
CA ARG A 201 -0.90 -18.38 -5.10
C ARG A 201 -0.95 -18.54 -6.62
N LYS A 202 -1.46 -19.68 -7.09
CA LYS A 202 -1.46 -20.05 -8.52
C LYS A 202 -2.30 -19.14 -9.42
N ASP A 203 -3.41 -18.60 -8.91
CA ASP A 203 -4.30 -17.74 -9.70
C ASP A 203 -3.62 -16.43 -10.08
N GLU A 204 -2.85 -15.85 -9.16
CA GLU A 204 -2.08 -14.61 -9.39
C GLU A 204 -0.95 -14.84 -10.40
N VAL A 205 -0.33 -16.03 -10.40
CA VAL A 205 0.67 -16.40 -11.42
C VAL A 205 0.01 -16.42 -12.81
N ALA A 206 -1.21 -16.96 -12.93
CA ALA A 206 -1.94 -16.95 -14.19
C ALA A 206 -2.26 -15.52 -14.65
N GLN A 207 -2.62 -14.63 -13.73
CA GLN A 207 -2.84 -13.21 -14.03
C GLN A 207 -1.56 -12.53 -14.50
N VAL A 208 -0.43 -12.73 -13.82
CA VAL A 208 0.89 -12.21 -14.23
C VAL A 208 1.26 -12.69 -15.62
N ILE A 209 1.08 -13.98 -15.93
CA ILE A 209 1.31 -14.52 -17.27
C ILE A 209 0.41 -13.83 -18.31
N GLY A 210 -0.86 -13.56 -17.97
CA GLY A 210 -1.78 -12.79 -18.80
C GLY A 210 -1.28 -11.37 -19.07
N LYS A 211 -0.86 -10.65 -18.02
CA LYS A 211 -0.26 -9.30 -18.13
C LYS A 211 0.98 -9.32 -19.04
N MET A 212 1.88 -10.28 -18.84
CA MET A 212 3.08 -10.45 -19.67
C MET A 212 2.74 -10.71 -21.14
N ARG A 213 1.76 -11.56 -21.43
CA ARG A 213 1.31 -11.83 -22.81
C ARG A 213 0.71 -10.62 -23.51
N GLY A 214 0.28 -9.59 -22.76
CA GLY A 214 -0.23 -8.34 -23.34
C GLY A 214 0.83 -7.56 -24.12
N PHE A 215 2.11 -7.68 -23.76
CA PHE A 215 3.19 -6.91 -24.39
C PHE A 215 4.42 -7.73 -24.81
N LEU A 216 4.58 -8.96 -24.31
CA LEU A 216 5.63 -9.90 -24.73
C LEU A 216 5.09 -10.97 -25.69
N PRO A 217 5.92 -11.50 -26.60
CA PRO A 217 5.53 -12.64 -27.42
C PRO A 217 5.23 -13.87 -26.55
N PRO A 218 4.25 -14.72 -26.92
CA PRO A 218 3.86 -15.90 -26.11
C PRO A 218 5.00 -16.87 -25.80
N ASN A 219 6.00 -16.95 -26.68
CA ASN A 219 7.16 -17.83 -26.55
C ASN A 219 8.31 -17.21 -25.74
N HIS A 220 8.09 -16.06 -25.09
CA HIS A 220 9.12 -15.43 -24.27
C HIS A 220 9.57 -16.36 -23.14
N MET A 221 10.88 -16.44 -22.92
CA MET A 221 11.50 -17.38 -21.97
C MET A 221 10.85 -17.35 -20.58
N TYR A 222 10.60 -16.16 -20.03
CA TYR A 222 9.96 -16.01 -18.71
C TYR A 222 8.51 -16.49 -18.67
N ILE A 223 7.74 -16.31 -19.76
CA ILE A 223 6.35 -16.78 -19.83
C ILE A 223 6.33 -18.31 -19.83
N VAL A 224 7.19 -18.92 -20.65
CA VAL A 224 7.31 -20.38 -20.73
C VAL A 224 7.75 -20.96 -19.39
N GLU A 225 8.71 -20.34 -18.71
CA GLU A 225 9.17 -20.75 -17.38
C GLU A 225 8.05 -20.72 -16.34
N LEU A 226 7.34 -19.59 -16.21
CA LEU A 226 6.25 -19.45 -15.24
C LEU A 226 5.11 -20.41 -15.56
N TYR A 227 4.75 -20.54 -16.84
CA TYR A 227 3.69 -21.44 -17.29
C TYR A 227 4.03 -22.90 -17.01
N ALA A 228 5.28 -23.31 -17.30
CA ALA A 228 5.76 -24.65 -16.97
C ALA A 228 5.65 -24.90 -15.46
N LYS A 229 6.18 -24.01 -14.61
CA LYS A 229 6.12 -24.15 -13.15
C LYS A 229 4.69 -24.14 -12.59
N LEU A 230 3.77 -23.39 -13.22
CA LEU A 230 2.37 -23.32 -12.83
C LEU A 230 1.62 -24.65 -13.12
N ILE A 231 1.85 -25.22 -14.30
CA ILE A 231 1.18 -26.45 -14.77
C ILE A 231 1.80 -27.70 -14.17
N THR A 232 3.09 -27.65 -13.85
CA THR A 232 3.75 -28.74 -13.13
C THR A 232 3.13 -28.82 -11.75
N ARG A 233 2.04 -29.60 -11.61
CA ARG A 233 1.68 -30.24 -10.35
C ARG A 233 2.97 -30.90 -9.88
N GLU A 234 3.31 -30.80 -8.60
CA GLU A 234 4.23 -31.80 -8.02
C GLU A 234 3.77 -33.13 -8.59
N PRO A 235 4.63 -33.87 -9.29
CA PRO A 235 4.16 -34.99 -10.08
C PRO A 235 3.36 -35.89 -9.16
N SER A 236 2.04 -35.92 -9.37
CA SER A 236 1.26 -37.12 -9.10
C SER A 236 1.82 -38.09 -10.12
N TYR A 237 2.93 -38.73 -9.76
CA TYR A 237 3.45 -39.79 -10.58
C TYR A 237 2.29 -40.79 -10.66
N PRO A 238 1.83 -41.18 -11.85
CA PRO A 238 0.77 -42.18 -11.99
C PRO A 238 1.11 -43.49 -11.26
N TRP A 239 2.40 -43.70 -10.96
CA TRP A 239 2.98 -44.83 -10.24
C TRP A 239 3.22 -44.58 -8.75
N ARG A 240 2.95 -43.36 -8.23
CA ARG A 240 3.14 -43.01 -6.81
C ARG A 240 1.78 -43.11 -6.13
N ILE A 241 1.62 -44.17 -5.37
CA ILE A 241 0.44 -44.44 -4.56
C ILE A 241 0.44 -43.43 -3.39
N PRO A 242 -0.62 -42.63 -3.19
CA PRO A 242 -0.78 -41.79 -2.00
C PRO A 242 -0.56 -42.60 -0.71
N THR A 243 0.03 -42.02 0.34
CA THR A 243 0.38 -42.75 1.57
C THR A 243 -0.83 -43.40 2.25
N GLU A 244 -1.99 -42.75 2.22
CA GLU A 244 -3.25 -43.30 2.74
C GLU A 244 -3.73 -44.50 1.94
N THR A 245 -3.63 -44.44 0.61
CA THR A 245 -4.02 -45.54 -0.26
C THR A 245 -2.98 -46.67 -0.23
N ALA A 246 -1.70 -46.36 0.00
CA ALA A 246 -0.65 -47.36 0.23
C ALA A 246 -0.89 -48.14 1.53
N ALA A 247 -1.24 -47.45 2.62
CA ALA A 247 -1.58 -48.10 3.90
C ALA A 247 -2.86 -48.97 3.81
N LEU A 248 -3.81 -48.57 2.96
CA LEU A 248 -4.99 -49.39 2.66
C LEU A 248 -4.64 -50.60 1.79
N LEU A 249 -3.73 -50.44 0.82
CA LEU A 249 -3.27 -51.54 -0.05
C LEU A 249 -2.44 -52.58 0.71
N GLU A 250 -1.54 -52.14 1.60
CA GLU A 250 -0.79 -53.03 2.52
C GLU A 250 -1.71 -53.82 3.46
N LYS A 251 -2.88 -53.28 3.79
CA LYS A 251 -3.89 -53.95 4.64
C LYS A 251 -4.87 -54.82 3.87
N SER A 252 -5.17 -54.49 2.61
CA SER A 252 -6.31 -55.08 1.88
C SER A 252 -5.94 -56.22 0.94
N ALA A 253 -4.68 -56.34 0.54
CA ALA A 253 -4.19 -57.47 -0.20
C ALA A 253 -2.78 -57.79 0.31
N GLY A 254 -2.39 -59.06 0.39
CA GLY A 254 -1.09 -59.52 0.90
C GLY A 254 0.14 -59.09 0.09
N TRP A 255 0.11 -57.88 -0.46
CA TRP A 255 1.21 -57.15 -1.03
C TRP A 255 2.12 -56.77 0.14
N GLY A 256 3.37 -57.22 0.09
CA GLY A 256 4.38 -56.82 1.07
C GLY A 256 4.58 -55.30 1.09
N LYS A 257 5.42 -54.84 2.02
CA LYS A 257 5.72 -53.42 2.25
C LYS A 257 5.87 -52.64 0.94
N VAL A 258 5.02 -51.66 0.73
CA VAL A 258 5.04 -50.81 -0.47
C VAL A 258 6.28 -49.91 -0.35
N PRO A 259 7.17 -49.86 -1.37
CA PRO A 259 8.41 -49.10 -1.26
C PRO A 259 8.13 -47.63 -0.96
N GLY A 260 8.80 -47.11 0.07
CA GLY A 260 8.66 -45.74 0.53
C GLY A 260 9.60 -44.79 -0.21
N PRO A 261 9.48 -43.48 0.05
CA PRO A 261 10.35 -42.49 -0.59
C PRO A 261 11.82 -42.73 -0.21
N GLY A 262 12.64 -43.07 -1.21
CA GLY A 262 14.08 -43.34 -1.06
C GLY A 262 14.49 -44.79 -1.33
N ASP A 263 13.53 -45.71 -1.43
CA ASP A 263 13.81 -47.12 -1.70
C ASP A 263 14.04 -47.38 -3.20
N ALA A 264 15.06 -48.17 -3.54
CA ALA A 264 15.32 -48.55 -4.92
C ALA A 264 14.21 -49.48 -5.44
N LEU A 265 13.64 -49.15 -6.61
CA LEU A 265 12.64 -49.99 -7.27
C LEU A 265 13.21 -51.39 -7.56
N PRO A 266 12.47 -52.48 -7.28
CA PRO A 266 12.95 -53.82 -7.55
C PRO A 266 13.11 -54.03 -9.07
N LYS A 267 14.31 -54.44 -9.48
CA LYS A 267 14.60 -54.83 -10.86
C LYS A 267 13.94 -56.18 -11.16
N SER A 268 12.74 -56.16 -11.73
CA SER A 268 12.30 -57.03 -12.85
C SER A 268 10.78 -57.19 -12.84
N TYR A 269 10.11 -56.67 -13.86
CA TYR A 269 8.93 -57.32 -14.42
C TYR A 269 9.32 -57.82 -15.80
N SER A 270 9.94 -59.01 -15.86
CA SER A 270 9.98 -59.77 -17.10
C SER A 270 8.57 -60.28 -17.36
N GLY A 271 7.97 -59.85 -18.47
CA GLY A 271 6.64 -60.27 -18.88
C GLY A 271 6.49 -61.80 -18.85
N LYS A 272 5.40 -62.25 -18.24
CA LYS A 272 4.81 -63.55 -18.55
C LYS A 272 3.44 -63.27 -19.15
N THR A 273 3.41 -63.20 -20.47
CA THR A 273 2.21 -63.52 -21.24
C THR A 273 1.92 -65.00 -21.02
N GLN A 274 0.73 -65.31 -20.50
CA GLN A 274 0.04 -66.59 -20.70
C GLN A 274 -1.27 -66.29 -21.41
#